data_AF-A0A3E4PJC8-F1
#
_entry.id   AF-A0A3E4PJC8-F1
#
_cell.length_a   1.000
_cell.length_b   1.000
_cell.length_c   1.000
_cell.angle_alpha   90.00
_cell.angle_beta   90.00
_cell.angle_gamma   90.00
#
_symmetry.space_group_name_H-M   'P 1'
#
loop_
_entity.id
_entity.type
_entity.pdbx_description
1 polymer ?
#
loop_
_entity_poly.entity_id
_entity_poly.type
_entity_poly.pdbx_seq_one_letter_code
_entity_poly.pdbx_strand_id
1 'polypeptide(L)'
;KYLYKYVDAFGNTKYVYAWRLTPTDPTPKGKREKPSLRELEQQIRRDIEDGIDSTGKKMTLCQLYAKQNTQRANVKKSTCQLYAKQNAQRANVKKSTMKQREQLMRLLKEDKLGARSIDTIKPSDAKEWA
;
A
#
# COMPACT_ATOMS: atom_id res chain seq x y z
N LYS A 1 -21.51 -16.32 12.29
CA LYS A 1 -20.50 -15.24 12.13
C LYS A 1 -19.19 -15.92 11.77
N TYR A 2 -18.55 -15.49 10.69
CA TYR A 2 -17.31 -16.10 10.24
C TYR A 2 -16.10 -15.31 10.73
N LEU A 3 -14.98 -16.01 10.88
CA LEU A 3 -13.70 -15.49 11.34
C LEU A 3 -12.60 -15.97 10.39
N TYR A 4 -11.74 -15.05 9.98
CA TYR A 4 -10.51 -15.35 9.27
C TYR A 4 -9.32 -14.87 10.10
N LYS A 5 -8.39 -15.77 10.38
CA LYS A 5 -7.13 -15.49 11.09
C LYS A 5 -6.00 -15.51 10.06
N TYR A 6 -5.17 -14.48 10.07
CA TYR A 6 -4.00 -14.40 9.19
C TYR A 6 -2.82 -13.77 9.91
N VAL A 7 -1.63 -13.98 9.35
CA VAL A 7 -0.41 -13.31 9.74
C VAL A 7 -0.16 -12.19 8.73
N ASP A 8 0.01 -10.98 9.24
CA ASP A 8 0.29 -9.78 8.46
C ASP A 8 1.74 -9.78 7.93
N ALA A 9 2.06 -8.88 6.99
CA ALA A 9 3.41 -8.71 6.44
C ALA A 9 4.48 -8.45 7.53
N PHE A 10 4.06 -7.94 8.68
CA PHE A 10 4.91 -7.66 9.84
C PHE A 10 4.99 -8.81 10.86
N GLY A 11 4.41 -9.98 10.57
CA GLY A 11 4.41 -11.15 11.48
C GLY A 11 3.35 -11.09 12.59
N ASN A 12 2.48 -10.07 12.58
CA ASN A 12 1.42 -9.91 13.58
C ASN A 12 0.20 -10.76 13.23
N THR A 13 -0.36 -11.46 14.20
CA THR A 13 -1.62 -12.19 14.01
C THR A 13 -2.81 -11.24 14.04
N LYS A 14 -3.65 -11.29 13.01
CA LYS A 14 -4.84 -10.44 12.85
C LYS A 14 -6.10 -11.29 12.65
N TYR A 15 -7.24 -10.69 12.99
CA TYR A 15 -8.55 -11.33 12.94
C TYR A 15 -9.54 -10.46 12.18
N VAL A 16 -10.22 -11.06 11.21
CA VAL A 16 -11.27 -10.41 10.42
C VAL A 16 -12.58 -11.16 10.60
N TYR A 17 -13.67 -10.39 10.74
CA TYR A 17 -14.99 -10.94 10.97
C TYR A 17 -15.96 -10.52 9.87
N ALA A 18 -16.73 -11.49 9.39
CA ALA A 18 -17.79 -11.25 8.41
C ALA A 18 -19.09 -11.95 8.81
N TRP A 19 -20.21 -11.39 8.37
CA TRP A 19 -21.53 -12.02 8.54
C TRP A 19 -21.81 -13.06 7.46
N ARG A 20 -21.20 -12.89 6.28
CA ARG A 20 -21.39 -13.67 5.06
C ARG A 20 -20.10 -14.37 4.67
N LEU A 21 -20.17 -15.59 4.15
CA LEU A 21 -18.99 -16.30 3.68
C LEU A 21 -18.67 -15.85 2.25
N THR A 22 -19.67 -15.91 1.37
CA THR A 22 -19.59 -15.49 -0.03
C THR A 22 -20.42 -14.23 -0.31
N PRO A 23 -20.20 -13.54 -1.44
CA PRO A 23 -21.00 -12.36 -1.82
C PRO A 23 -22.47 -12.68 -2.06
N THR A 24 -22.77 -13.94 -2.43
CA THR A 24 -24.12 -14.44 -2.74
C THR A 24 -24.97 -14.68 -1.50
N ASP A 25 -24.36 -14.76 -0.31
CA ASP A 25 -25.09 -15.04 0.92
C ASP A 25 -25.94 -13.83 1.36
N PRO A 26 -27.14 -14.05 1.94
CA PRO A 26 -27.97 -12.97 2.48
C PRO A 26 -27.39 -12.42 3.79
N THR A 27 -27.45 -11.10 3.96
CA THR A 27 -27.08 -10.45 5.23
C THR A 27 -28.20 -10.66 6.26
N PRO A 28 -27.89 -11.05 7.51
CA PRO A 28 -28.90 -11.14 8.56
C PRO A 28 -29.60 -9.80 8.80
N LYS A 29 -30.93 -9.84 8.96
CA LYS A 29 -31.82 -8.67 9.10
C LYS A 29 -31.33 -7.75 10.23
N GLY A 30 -31.18 -6.46 9.94
CA GLY A 30 -30.74 -5.44 10.92
C GLY A 30 -29.23 -5.30 11.11
N LYS A 31 -28.39 -6.01 10.35
CA LYS A 31 -26.94 -5.79 10.33
C LYS A 31 -26.54 -4.93 9.13
N ARG A 32 -25.48 -4.13 9.30
CA ARG A 32 -24.88 -3.36 8.21
C ARG A 32 -24.30 -4.30 7.17
N GLU A 33 -24.55 -3.97 5.90
CA GLU A 33 -23.88 -4.65 4.80
C GLU A 33 -22.38 -4.40 4.87
N LYS A 34 -21.64 -5.51 4.94
CA LYS A 34 -20.18 -5.55 4.87
C LYS A 34 -19.79 -6.51 3.75
N PRO A 35 -18.59 -6.35 3.17
CA PRO A 35 -18.03 -7.33 2.24
C PRO A 35 -17.99 -8.73 2.88
N SER A 36 -18.09 -9.73 2.03
CA SER A 36 -18.02 -11.13 2.39
C SER A 36 -16.64 -11.52 2.92
N LEU A 37 -16.55 -12.64 3.64
CA LEU A 37 -15.25 -13.11 4.13
C LEU A 37 -14.28 -13.36 2.98
N ARG A 38 -14.75 -13.91 1.85
CA ARG A 38 -13.91 -14.18 0.67
C ARG A 38 -13.34 -12.91 0.03
N GLU A 39 -14.13 -11.85 -0.08
CA GLU A 39 -13.63 -10.56 -0.60
C GLU A 39 -12.60 -9.94 0.35
N LEU A 40 -12.83 -10.06 1.66
CA LEU A 40 -11.88 -9.60 2.67
C LEU A 40 -10.58 -10.41 2.63
N GLU A 41 -10.66 -11.73 2.52
CA GLU A 41 -9.48 -12.61 2.31
C GLU A 41 -8.68 -12.18 1.07
N GLN A 42 -9.35 -11.94 -0.06
CA GLN A 42 -8.69 -11.50 -1.30
C GLN A 42 -8.07 -10.11 -1.17
N GLN A 43 -8.70 -9.18 -0.45
CA GLN A 43 -8.10 -7.88 -0.18
C GLN A 43 -6.87 -8.03 0.71
N ILE A 44 -6.96 -8.82 1.78
CA ILE A 44 -5.84 -9.07 2.70
C ILE A 44 -4.67 -9.74 1.97
N ARG A 45 -4.94 -10.71 1.08
CA ARG A 45 -3.88 -11.34 0.28
C ARG A 45 -3.15 -10.33 -0.61
N ARG A 46 -3.91 -9.46 -1.29
CA ARG A 46 -3.32 -8.38 -2.10
C ARG A 46 -2.53 -7.40 -1.24
N ASP A 47 -3.08 -7.00 -0.09
CA ASP A 47 -2.39 -6.08 0.83
C ASP A 47 -1.09 -6.72 1.37
N ILE A 48 -1.08 -8.01 1.67
CA ILE A 48 0.14 -8.76 2.08
C ILE A 48 1.15 -8.84 0.94
N GLU A 49 0.70 -9.16 -0.28
CA GLU A 49 1.56 -9.20 -1.48
C GLU A 49 2.18 -7.82 -1.78
N ASP A 50 1.41 -6.75 -1.61
CA ASP A 50 1.86 -5.37 -1.77
C ASP A 50 2.65 -4.84 -0.55
N GLY A 51 2.78 -5.63 0.53
CA GLY A 51 3.46 -5.24 1.77
C GLY A 51 2.76 -4.10 2.53
N ILE A 52 1.46 -3.93 2.36
CA ILE A 52 0.66 -2.86 2.96
C ILE A 52 0.05 -3.37 4.27
N ASP A 53 0.06 -2.53 5.32
CA ASP A 53 -0.66 -2.80 6.58
C ASP A 53 -2.17 -2.92 6.29
N SER A 54 -2.70 -4.12 6.44
CA SER A 54 -4.11 -4.45 6.22
C SER A 54 -5.04 -3.87 7.30
N THR A 55 -4.49 -3.39 8.43
CA THR A 55 -5.26 -2.98 9.62
C THR A 55 -5.62 -1.50 9.59
N GLY A 56 -4.68 -0.67 9.19
CA GLY A 56 -4.88 0.76 9.02
C GLY A 56 -4.39 1.14 7.65
N LYS A 57 -5.24 1.78 6.84
CA LYS A 57 -4.89 2.37 5.53
C LYS A 57 -3.88 3.52 5.69
N LYS A 58 -2.76 3.25 6.33
CA LYS A 58 -1.65 4.15 6.60
C LYS A 58 -0.75 4.08 5.38
N MET A 59 -0.33 5.25 4.92
CA MET A 59 0.53 5.35 3.75
C MET A 59 1.89 4.74 4.07
N THR A 60 2.40 3.87 3.20
CA THR A 60 3.74 3.29 3.35
C THR A 60 4.81 4.26 2.87
N LEU A 61 6.09 4.02 3.21
CA LEU A 61 7.20 4.84 2.73
C LEU A 61 7.29 4.82 1.18
N CYS A 62 7.12 3.65 0.55
CA CYS A 62 7.05 3.51 -0.91
C CYS A 62 5.93 4.37 -1.51
N GLN A 63 4.74 4.33 -0.91
CA GLN A 63 3.58 5.12 -1.37
C GLN A 63 3.81 6.61 -1.17
N LEU A 64 4.40 7.03 -0.05
CA LEU A 64 4.75 8.43 0.21
C LEU A 64 5.77 8.93 -0.80
N TYR A 65 6.83 8.17 -1.06
CA TYR A 65 7.88 8.57 -1.98
C TYR A 65 7.35 8.66 -3.43
N ALA A 66 6.51 7.71 -3.83
CA ALA A 66 5.78 7.80 -5.10
C ALA A 66 4.92 9.07 -5.15
N LYS A 67 4.17 9.37 -4.09
CA LYS A 67 3.34 10.58 -3.98
C LYS A 67 4.15 11.87 -3.97
N GLN A 68 5.33 11.89 -3.34
CA GLN A 68 6.21 13.05 -3.34
C GLN A 68 6.76 13.33 -4.75
N ASN A 69 7.11 12.27 -5.48
CA ASN A 69 7.56 12.39 -6.87
C ASN A 69 6.44 12.90 -7.79
N THR A 70 5.19 12.50 -7.56
CA THR A 70 4.03 12.97 -8.33
C THR A 70 3.60 14.38 -7.94
N GLN A 71 3.49 14.70 -6.65
CA GLN A 71 3.06 16.03 -6.17
C GLN A 71 4.05 17.13 -6.50
N ARG A 72 5.34 16.81 -6.59
CA ARG A 72 6.31 17.79 -7.07
C ARG A 72 5.99 18.23 -8.49
N ALA A 73 5.26 17.45 -9.30
CA ALA A 73 4.69 17.86 -10.58
C ALA A 73 3.36 18.57 -10.37
N ASN A 74 3.34 19.89 -10.55
CA ASN A 74 2.09 20.62 -10.74
C ASN A 74 1.33 19.95 -11.90
N VAL A 75 0.18 19.28 -11.66
CA VAL A 75 -1.00 19.14 -12.55
C VAL A 75 -2.03 18.09 -12.04
N LYS A 76 -3.29 18.31 -12.45
CA LYS A 76 -4.60 17.76 -12.03
C LYS A 76 -4.77 16.22 -12.01
N LYS A 77 -5.64 15.76 -11.10
CA LYS A 77 -5.88 14.39 -10.59
C LYS A 77 -6.50 13.33 -11.53
N SER A 78 -6.84 13.61 -12.79
CA SER A 78 -7.75 12.71 -13.55
C SER A 78 -7.10 11.62 -14.41
N THR A 79 -5.80 11.33 -14.27
CA THR A 79 -5.11 10.43 -15.22
C THR A 79 -4.17 9.45 -14.53
N CYS A 80 -4.72 8.62 -13.62
CA CYS A 80 -3.97 7.57 -12.93
C CYS A 80 -3.41 6.45 -13.84
N GLN A 81 -3.68 6.46 -15.15
CA GLN A 81 -3.18 5.45 -16.09
C GLN A 81 -1.89 5.87 -16.85
N LEU A 82 -1.35 7.06 -16.56
CA LEU A 82 -0.20 7.66 -17.27
C LEU A 82 1.11 7.64 -16.46
N TYR A 83 1.17 6.87 -15.36
CA TYR A 83 2.25 6.96 -14.36
C TYR A 83 3.63 6.43 -14.79
N ALA A 84 3.75 5.72 -15.92
CA ALA A 84 5.06 5.38 -16.49
C ALA A 84 5.61 6.48 -17.43
N LYS A 85 4.74 7.30 -18.04
CA LYS A 85 5.12 8.28 -19.08
C LYS A 85 5.51 9.66 -18.50
N GLN A 86 5.10 9.99 -17.27
CA GLN A 86 5.33 11.33 -16.70
C GLN A 86 6.75 11.58 -16.17
N ASN A 87 7.58 10.55 -15.92
CA ASN A 87 9.00 10.77 -15.63
C ASN A 87 9.74 11.46 -16.79
N ALA A 88 9.22 11.35 -18.03
CA ALA A 88 9.78 11.97 -19.21
C ALA A 88 9.43 13.47 -19.38
N GLN A 89 8.40 14.00 -18.70
CA GLN A 89 7.84 15.33 -19.01
C GLN A 89 8.44 16.50 -18.23
N ARG A 90 9.60 16.32 -17.58
CA ARG A 90 10.30 17.39 -16.87
C ARG A 90 11.65 17.69 -17.52
N ALA A 91 11.64 18.66 -18.44
CA ALA A 91 12.83 19.15 -19.14
C ALA A 91 13.96 19.64 -18.21
N ASN A 92 13.68 19.97 -16.94
CA ASN A 92 14.66 20.53 -15.99
C ASN A 92 15.16 19.57 -14.90
N VAL A 93 14.77 18.29 -14.91
CA VAL A 93 15.37 17.29 -14.00
C VAL A 93 16.51 16.59 -14.73
N LYS A 94 17.71 16.58 -14.14
CA LYS A 94 18.87 15.87 -14.72
C LYS A 94 18.53 14.39 -14.88
N LYS A 95 18.89 13.80 -16.02
CA LYS A 95 18.69 12.36 -16.30
C LYS A 95 19.29 11.46 -15.20
N SER A 96 20.41 11.88 -14.60
CA SER A 96 21.02 11.18 -13.46
C SER A 96 20.11 11.13 -12.23
N THR A 97 19.43 12.24 -11.91
CA THR A 97 18.48 12.31 -10.78
C THR A 97 17.25 11.45 -11.02
N MET A 98 16.76 11.34 -12.26
CA MET A 98 15.67 10.42 -12.60
C MET A 98 16.09 8.96 -12.34
N LYS A 99 17.26 8.57 -12.84
CA LYS A 99 17.82 7.22 -12.63
C LYS A 99 18.03 6.88 -11.16
N GLN A 100 18.57 7.82 -10.38
CA GLN A 100 18.76 7.65 -8.94
C GLN A 100 17.43 7.46 -8.20
N ARG A 101 16.38 8.21 -8.58
CA ARG A 101 15.04 8.06 -7.98
C ARG A 101 14.40 6.72 -8.34
N GLU A 102 14.58 6.27 -9.58
CA GLU A 102 14.10 4.95 -10.03
C GLU A 102 14.82 3.81 -9.31
N GLN A 103 16.15 3.93 -9.14
CA GLN A 103 16.94 2.98 -8.37
C GLN A 103 16.49 2.93 -6.91
N LEU A 104 16.30 4.09 -6.27
CA LEU A 104 15.77 4.17 -4.91
C LEU A 104 14.38 3.56 -4.79
N MET A 105 13.49 3.76 -5.76
CA MET A 105 12.18 3.11 -5.77
C MET A 105 12.26 1.59 -5.91
N ARG A 106 13.22 1.06 -6.65
CA ARG A 106 13.42 -0.40 -6.73
C ARG A 106 13.90 -0.95 -5.40
N LEU A 107 14.91 -0.31 -4.79
CA LEU A 107 15.43 -0.70 -3.49
C LEU A 107 14.35 -0.67 -2.40
N LEU A 108 13.56 0.41 -2.34
CA LEU A 108 12.47 0.52 -1.36
C LEU A 108 11.37 -0.54 -1.58
N LYS A 109 11.10 -0.97 -2.82
CA LYS A 109 10.11 -2.04 -3.08
C LYS A 109 10.59 -3.41 -2.62
N GLU A 110 11.88 -3.67 -2.74
CA GLU A 110 12.50 -4.93 -2.31
C GLU A 110 12.72 -4.95 -0.79
N ASP A 111 12.85 -3.78 -0.17
CA ASP A 111 13.13 -3.61 1.25
C ASP A 111 11.85 -3.54 2.11
N LYS A 112 11.90 -4.16 3.29
CA LYS A 112 10.87 -4.10 4.33
C LYS A 112 10.59 -2.66 4.79
N LEU A 113 11.60 -1.79 4.74
CA LEU A 113 11.47 -0.37 5.08
C LEU A 113 10.49 0.36 4.16
N GLY A 114 10.40 -0.02 2.88
CA GLY A 114 9.45 0.60 1.95
C GLY A 114 8.00 0.17 2.17
N ALA A 115 7.80 -1.04 2.69
CA ALA A 115 6.51 -1.60 3.10
C ALA A 115 6.01 -1.05 4.45
N ARG A 116 6.91 -0.60 5.32
CA ARG A 116 6.56 -0.01 6.63
C ARG A 116 5.71 1.25 6.50
N SER A 117 4.80 1.42 7.45
CA SER A 117 3.99 2.62 7.60
C SER A 117 4.84 3.78 8.13
N ILE A 118 4.66 4.98 7.58
CA ILE A 118 5.51 6.15 7.87
C ILE A 118 5.55 6.49 9.37
N ASP A 119 4.46 6.26 10.08
CA ASP A 119 4.34 6.53 11.52
C ASP A 119 5.15 5.57 12.41
N THR A 120 5.54 4.41 11.89
CA THR A 120 6.39 3.44 12.60
C THR A 120 7.88 3.63 12.34
N ILE A 121 8.24 4.39 11.31
CA ILE A 121 9.63 4.61 10.90
C ILE A 121 10.25 5.68 11.81
N LYS A 122 11.30 5.28 12.54
CA LYS A 122 12.07 6.17 13.40
C LYS A 122 13.37 6.59 12.72
N PRO A 123 14.00 7.69 13.17
CA PRO A 123 15.33 8.08 12.69
C PRO A 123 16.41 6.99 12.88
N SER A 124 16.23 6.07 13.83
CA SER A 124 17.11 4.90 14.01
C SER A 124 17.01 3.93 12.85
N ASP A 125 15.79 3.62 12.37
CA ASP A 125 15.59 2.74 11.22
C ASP A 125 16.24 3.31 9.95
N ALA A 126 16.21 4.65 9.79
CA ALA A 126 16.88 5.33 8.69
C ALA A 126 18.42 5.29 8.79
N LYS A 127 18.97 5.22 10.01
CA LYS A 127 20.42 5.06 10.24
C LYS A 127 20.89 3.63 9.98
N GLU A 128 20.08 2.63 10.30
CA GLU A 128 20.39 1.22 10.02
C GLU A 128 20.35 0.88 8.52
N TRP A 129 19.63 1.69 7.74
CA TRP A 129 19.50 1.54 6.29
C TRP A 129 20.63 2.22 5.49
N ALA A 130 21.39 3.14 6.09
CA ALA A 130 22.45 3.92 5.45
C ALA A 130 23.81 3.22 5.51
#